data_AF-A0A2S9FI51-F1
#
_entry.id   AF-A0A2S9FI51-F1
#
_cell.length_a   1.000
_cell.length_b   1.000
_cell.length_c   1.000
_cell.angle_alpha   90.00
_cell.angle_beta   90.00
_cell.angle_gamma   90.00
#
_symmetry.space_group_name_H-M   'P 1'
#
loop_
_entity.id
_entity.type
_entity.pdbx_description
1 polymer ?
#
loop_
_entity_poly.entity_id
_entity_poly.type
_entity_poly.pdbx_seq_one_letter_code
_entity_poly.pdbx_strand_id
1 'polypeptide(L)' 'RTIDVRFDEFMADDMAMAERVWDTAGYAPSDESRSAVAEYLAGHTRGRLGAVDYRAADLGLDKDELRRRFAPYVERFVR' A
#
# COMPACT_ATOMS: atom_id res chain seq x y z
N ARG A 1 7.68 -6.67 -16.46
CA ARG A 1 6.54 -5.72 -16.33
C ARG A 1 6.55 -5.23 -14.89
N THR A 2 6.20 -3.97 -14.64
CA THR A 2 6.19 -3.37 -13.29
C THR A 2 4.86 -2.66 -13.06
N ILE A 3 4.42 -2.61 -11.80
CA ILE A 3 3.23 -1.88 -11.36
C ILE A 3 3.60 -1.04 -10.14
N ASP A 4 3.07 0.18 -10.09
CA ASP A 4 3.14 1.03 -8.89
C ASP A 4 1.90 0.76 -8.04
N VAL A 5 2.10 0.25 -6.82
CA VAL A 5 1.02 -0.05 -5.86
C VAL A 5 0.90 1.13 -4.91
N ARG A 6 -0.09 1.99 -5.15
CA ARG A 6 -0.36 3.10 -4.24
C ARG A 6 -0.97 2.60 -2.94
N PHE A 7 -0.51 3.19 -1.84
CA PHE A 7 -0.97 2.78 -0.52
C PHE A 7 -2.45 3.08 -0.31
N ASP A 8 -2.97 4.24 -0.71
CA ASP A 8 -4.40 4.57 -0.59
C ASP A 8 -5.31 3.62 -1.38
N GLU A 9 -4.94 3.27 -2.61
CA GLU A 9 -5.69 2.30 -3.42
C GLU A 9 -5.62 0.89 -2.83
N PHE A 10 -4.43 0.45 -2.41
CA PHE A 10 -4.27 -0.84 -1.71
C PHE A 10 -5.04 -0.88 -0.39
N MET A 11 -5.20 0.28 0.25
CA MET A 11 -5.94 0.41 1.50
C MET A 11 -7.45 0.38 1.30
N ALA A 12 -7.93 0.81 0.14
CA ALA A 12 -9.34 0.81 -0.22
C ALA A 12 -9.85 -0.59 -0.58
N ASP A 13 -9.03 -1.40 -1.28
CA ASP A 13 -9.36 -2.77 -1.64
C ASP A 13 -8.10 -3.63 -1.86
N ASP A 14 -7.75 -4.41 -0.84
CA ASP A 14 -6.59 -5.31 -0.85
C ASP A 14 -6.70 -6.40 -1.92
N MET A 15 -7.89 -6.99 -2.10
CA MET A 15 -8.08 -8.11 -3.03
C MET A 15 -7.99 -7.62 -4.47
N ALA A 16 -8.64 -6.50 -4.79
CA ALA A 16 -8.54 -5.90 -6.12
C ALA A 16 -7.11 -5.49 -6.46
N MET A 17 -6.31 -5.05 -5.47
CA MET A 17 -4.88 -4.81 -5.70
C MET A 17 -4.09 -6.10 -5.94
N ALA A 18 -4.34 -7.17 -5.17
CA ALA A 18 -3.69 -8.47 -5.38
C ALA A 18 -3.96 -9.01 -6.80
N GLU A 19 -5.19 -8.90 -7.29
CA GLU A 19 -5.56 -9.30 -8.66
C GLU A 19 -4.77 -8.52 -9.73
N ARG A 20 -4.62 -7.20 -9.58
CA ARG A 20 -3.80 -6.38 -10.49
C ARG A 20 -2.33 -6.81 -10.51
N VAL A 21 -1.77 -7.20 -9.36
CA VAL A 21 -0.40 -7.71 -9.28
C VAL A 21 -0.29 -9.05 -10.00
N TRP A 22 -1.24 -9.97 -9.80
CA TRP A 22 -1.28 -11.25 -10.48
C TRP A 22 -1.34 -11.10 -12.00
N ASP A 23 -2.22 -10.23 -12.51
CA ASP A 23 -2.33 -9.93 -13.94
C ASP A 23 -1.02 -9.35 -14.52
N THR A 24 -0.37 -8.44 -13.77
CA THR A 24 0.91 -7.86 -14.17
C THR A 24 2.02 -8.90 -14.23
N ALA A 25 2.02 -9.84 -13.29
CA ALA A 25 2.96 -10.95 -13.22
C ALA A 25 2.65 -12.08 -14.23
N GLY A 26 1.45 -12.07 -14.84
CA GLY A 26 0.97 -13.19 -15.68
C GLY A 26 0.68 -14.44 -14.85
N TYR A 27 0.38 -14.27 -13.56
CA TYR A 27 0.06 -15.36 -12.65
C TYR A 27 -1.44 -15.62 -12.65
N ALA A 28 -1.83 -16.86 -12.91
CA ALA A 28 -3.21 -17.32 -12.78
C ALA A 28 -3.35 -18.06 -11.44
N PRO A 29 -3.92 -17.43 -10.40
CA PRO A 29 -4.07 -18.07 -9.09
C PRO A 29 -5.08 -19.23 -9.17
N SER A 30 -4.79 -20.31 -8.43
CA SER A 30 -5.77 -21.36 -8.16
C SER A 30 -6.86 -20.85 -7.20
N ASP A 31 -7.98 -21.56 -7.13
CA ASP A 31 -9.05 -21.27 -6.15
C ASP A 31 -8.55 -21.34 -4.71
N GLU A 32 -7.64 -22.27 -4.41
CA GLU A 32 -6.95 -22.38 -3.13
C GLU A 32 -6.12 -21.13 -2.82
N SER A 33 -5.34 -20.64 -3.80
CA SER A 33 -4.53 -19.42 -3.61
C SER A 33 -5.39 -18.19 -3.39
N ARG A 34 -6.50 -18.05 -4.15
CA ARG A 34 -7.47 -16.97 -3.96
C ARG A 34 -8.11 -17.03 -2.57
N SER A 35 -8.49 -18.23 -2.12
CA SER A 35 -9.13 -18.44 -0.82
C SER A 35 -8.18 -18.11 0.33
N ALA A 36 -6.91 -18.53 0.25
CA ALA A 36 -5.91 -18.22 1.28
C ALA A 36 -5.71 -16.71 1.47
N VAL A 37 -5.71 -15.93 0.38
CA VAL A 37 -5.63 -14.47 0.48
C VAL A 37 -6.90 -13.89 1.11
N ALA A 38 -8.09 -14.35 0.69
CA ALA A 38 -9.35 -13.89 1.26
C ALA A 38 -9.46 -14.17 2.76
N GLU A 39 -9.07 -15.37 3.21
CA GLU A 39 -9.05 -15.75 4.63
C GLU A 39 -8.07 -14.90 5.43
N TYR A 40 -6.88 -14.63 4.88
CA TYR A 40 -5.91 -13.75 5.53
C TYR A 40 -6.50 -12.34 5.74
N LEU A 41 -7.12 -11.76 4.71
CA LEU A 41 -7.72 -10.43 4.79
C LEU A 41 -8.87 -10.37 5.81
N ALA A 42 -9.69 -11.42 5.89
CA ALA A 42 -10.77 -11.51 6.87
C ALA A 42 -10.24 -11.55 8.32
N GLY A 43 -9.12 -12.25 8.56
CA GLY A 43 -8.51 -12.37 9.90
C GLY A 43 -7.60 -11.20 10.31
N HIS A 44 -7.16 -10.38 9.36
CA HIS A 44 -6.17 -9.32 9.55
C HIS A 44 -6.75 -7.93 9.26
N THR A 45 -7.88 -7.62 9.89
CA THR A 45 -8.46 -6.27 9.84
C THR A 45 -7.43 -5.23 10.31
N ARG A 46 -7.20 -4.22 9.47
CA ARG A 46 -6.23 -3.17 9.75
C ARG A 46 -6.65 -2.32 10.95
N GLY A 47 -5.66 -1.74 11.65
CA GLY A 47 -5.90 -0.94 12.84
C GLY A 47 -6.24 -1.73 14.11
N ARG A 48 -6.26 -3.08 14.05
CA ARG A 48 -6.55 -3.94 15.21
C ARG A 48 -5.66 -3.67 16.43
N LEU A 49 -4.44 -3.18 16.21
CA LEU A 49 -3.46 -2.88 17.27
C LEU A 49 -3.27 -1.37 17.50
N GLY A 50 -4.18 -0.55 16.98
CA GLY A 50 -4.07 0.91 17.00
C GLY A 50 -3.25 1.47 15.85
N ALA A 51 -3.00 2.78 15.91
CA ALA A 51 -2.21 3.53 14.93
C ALA A 51 -1.05 4.23 15.64
N VAL A 52 0.05 4.42 14.91
CA VAL A 52 1.20 5.19 15.39
C VAL A 52 1.03 6.64 14.94
N ASP A 53 1.06 7.58 15.89
CA ASP A 53 1.10 9.02 15.59
C ASP A 53 2.53 9.43 15.23
N TYR A 54 2.81 9.53 13.93
CA TYR A 54 4.13 9.94 13.44
C TYR A 54 4.30 11.46 13.46
N ARG A 55 5.23 11.94 14.28
CA ARG A 55 5.63 13.34 14.32
C ARG A 55 7.05 13.50 13.82
N ALA A 56 7.20 14.17 12.67
CA ALA A 56 8.51 14.46 12.08
C ALA A 56 9.43 15.23 13.07
N ALA A 57 8.85 16.11 13.89
CA ALA A 57 9.58 16.88 14.89
C ALA A 57 10.25 16.02 15.96
N ASP A 58 9.68 14.85 16.30
CA ASP A 58 10.27 13.92 17.28
C ASP A 58 11.60 13.32 16.77
N LEU A 59 11.84 13.40 15.46
CA LEU A 59 13.07 12.99 14.77
C LEU A 59 13.96 14.19 14.38
N GLY A 60 13.60 15.41 14.79
CA GLY A 60 14.29 16.64 14.39
C GLY A 60 14.11 17.00 12.91
N LEU A 61 13.06 16.49 12.25
CA LEU A 61 12.81 16.72 10.82
C LEU A 61 11.78 17.84 10.59
N ASP A 62 12.08 18.71 9.62
CA ASP A 62 11.17 19.75 9.13
C ASP A 62 10.27 19.21 8.01
N LYS A 63 8.94 19.32 8.18
CA LYS A 63 7.97 18.80 7.21
C LYS A 63 8.00 19.54 5.87
N ASP A 64 8.26 20.84 5.86
CA ASP A 64 8.30 21.64 4.64
C ASP A 64 9.58 21.38 3.85
N GLU A 65 10.69 21.13 4.54
CA GLU A 65 11.90 20.61 3.92
C GLU A 65 11.66 19.25 3.25
N LEU A 66 11.05 18.32 3.98
CA LEU A 66 10.71 17.01 3.42
C LEU A 66 9.80 17.14 2.19
N ARG A 67 8.75 17.98 2.25
CA ARG A 67 7.86 18.22 1.09
C ARG A 67 8.62 18.72 -0.13
N ARG A 68 9.52 19.69 0.04
CA ARG A 68 10.35 20.19 -1.08
C ARG A 68 11.25 19.08 -1.64
N ARG A 69 11.90 18.32 -0.77
CA ARG A 69 12.80 17.23 -1.16
C ARG A 69 12.08 16.11 -1.91
N PHE A 70 10.85 15.77 -1.50
CA PHE A 70 10.05 14.70 -2.10
C PHE A 70 9.12 15.18 -3.23
N ALA A 71 9.07 16.47 -3.55
CA ALA A 71 8.19 17.02 -4.58
C ALA A 71 8.28 16.27 -5.94
N PRO A 72 9.48 15.92 -6.46
CA PRO A 72 9.57 15.18 -7.73
C PRO A 72 8.94 13.78 -7.66
N TYR A 73 9.07 13.11 -6.51
CA TYR A 73 8.47 11.78 -6.30
C TYR A 73 6.95 11.87 -6.22
N VAL A 74 6.44 12.83 -5.44
CA VAL A 74 4.99 13.05 -5.29
C VAL A 74 4.36 13.40 -6.63
N GLU A 75 4.97 14.28 -7.41
CA GLU A 75 4.50 14.65 -8.75
C GLU A 75 4.42 13.43 -9.69
N ARG A 76 5.40 12.53 -9.61
CA ARG A 76 5.47 11.35 -10.47
C ARG A 76 4.51 10.22 -10.07
N PHE A 77 4.25 10.03 -8.78
CA PHE A 77 3.65 8.79 -8.26
C PHE A 77 2.40 8.95 -7.39
N VAL A 78 2.13 10.14 -6.83
CA VAL A 78 1.10 10.33 -5.78
C VAL A 78 -0.09 11.18 -6.27
N ARG A 79 -0.13 11.53 -7.55
CA ARG A 79 -1.12 12.45 -8.13
C ARG A 79 -2.55 11.89 -8.14
#